data_AF-A0A7C5EX51-F1
#
_entry.id   AF-A0A7C5EX51-F1
#
_cell.length_a   1.000
_cell.length_b   1.000
_cell.length_c   1.000
_cell.angle_alpha   90.00
_cell.angle_beta   90.00
_cell.angle_gamma   90.00
#
_symmetry.space_group_name_H-M   'P 1'
#
loop_
_entity.id
_entity.type
_entity.pdbx_description
1 polymer ?
#
loop_
_entity_poly.entity_id
_entity_poly.type
_entity_poly.pdbx_seq_one_letter_code
_entity_poly.pdbx_strand_id
1 'polypeptide(L)'
;MTIGGVGNRPAAEAAADAEQAKITSAAKQFEALLVAQLLKAARGDAAGWLGAGEDSSANSALELAEEQLAVALAERGGLGLAGLVIQGLKQK
;
A
#
# COMPACT_ATOMS: atom_id res chain seq x y z
N MET A 1 38.03 26.70 -8.08
CA MET A 1 36.74 27.30 -7.68
C MET A 1 35.74 27.02 -8.80
N THR A 2 35.14 25.82 -8.81
CA THR A 2 34.16 25.39 -9.81
C THR A 2 32.77 25.76 -9.31
N ILE A 3 32.22 26.86 -9.82
CA ILE A 3 30.81 27.17 -9.66
C ILE A 3 30.06 26.20 -10.58
N GLY A 4 29.66 25.06 -10.02
CA GLY A 4 28.87 24.04 -10.70
C GLY A 4 27.50 24.61 -11.07
N GLY A 5 27.17 24.51 -12.36
CA GLY A 5 25.95 25.05 -12.93
C GLY A 5 24.70 24.57 -12.21
N VAL A 6 23.93 25.53 -11.71
CA VAL A 6 22.51 25.34 -11.39
C VAL A 6 21.79 25.20 -12.73
N GLY A 7 21.82 23.98 -13.26
CA GLY A 7 21.22 23.62 -14.53
C GLY A 7 19.72 23.88 -14.51
N ASN A 8 19.28 24.71 -15.43
CA ASN A 8 17.87 24.91 -15.79
C ASN A 8 17.30 23.56 -16.24
N ARG A 9 16.67 22.82 -15.31
CA ARG A 9 15.95 21.58 -15.63
C ARG A 9 14.84 21.91 -16.64
N PRO A 10 14.73 21.17 -17.76
CA PRO A 10 13.68 21.43 -18.74
C PRO A 10 12.30 21.28 -18.09
N ALA A 11 11.40 22.23 -18.37
CA ALA A 11 10.06 22.29 -17.76
C ALA A 11 9.24 21.00 -17.92
N ALA A 12 9.49 20.23 -18.99
CA ALA A 12 8.87 18.93 -19.22
C ALA A 12 9.26 17.86 -18.19
N GLU A 13 10.50 17.88 -17.71
CA GLU A 13 11.03 16.90 -16.74
C GLU A 13 10.53 17.22 -15.32
N ALA A 14 10.38 18.50 -14.99
CA ALA A 14 9.74 18.93 -13.75
C ALA A 14 8.24 18.58 -13.71
N ALA A 15 7.55 18.65 -14.85
CA ALA A 15 6.14 18.26 -14.97
C ALA A 15 5.94 16.74 -14.78
N ALA A 16 6.82 15.92 -15.38
CA ALA A 16 6.80 14.47 -15.24
C ALA A 16 7.05 14.02 -13.79
N ASP A 17 7.99 14.65 -13.08
CA ASP A 17 8.23 14.40 -11.65
C ASP A 17 7.01 14.73 -10.80
N ALA A 18 6.34 15.85 -11.08
CA ALA A 18 5.15 16.27 -10.35
C ALA A 18 3.98 15.29 -10.58
N GLU A 19 3.82 14.76 -11.78
CA GLU A 19 2.83 13.73 -12.09
C GLU A 19 3.14 12.41 -11.38
N GLN A 20 4.39 11.95 -11.42
CA GLN A 20 4.82 10.75 -10.71
C GLN A 20 4.61 10.87 -9.19
N ALA A 21 4.84 12.06 -8.63
CA ALA A 21 4.57 12.35 -7.21
C ALA A 21 3.07 12.25 -6.88
N LYS A 22 2.20 12.78 -7.75
CA LYS A 22 0.74 12.67 -7.59
C LYS A 22 0.25 11.22 -7.64
N ILE A 23 0.73 10.44 -8.61
CA ILE A 23 0.39 9.02 -8.74
C ILE A 23 0.84 8.26 -7.48
N THR A 24 2.06 8.51 -7.00
CA THR A 24 2.59 7.88 -5.79
C THR A 24 1.75 8.22 -4.56
N SER A 25 1.35 9.50 -4.42
CA SER A 25 0.48 9.94 -3.32
C SER A 25 -0.89 9.26 -3.36
N ALA A 26 -1.52 9.19 -4.54
CA ALA A 26 -2.82 8.54 -4.70
C ALA A 26 -2.76 7.04 -4.39
N ALA A 27 -1.71 6.35 -4.84
CA ALA A 27 -1.52 4.93 -4.57
C ALA A 27 -1.34 4.63 -3.07
N LYS A 28 -0.59 5.48 -2.35
CA LYS A 28 -0.44 5.39 -0.88
C LYS A 28 -1.76 5.66 -0.14
N GLN A 29 -2.55 6.64 -0.60
CA GLN A 29 -3.85 6.93 -0.01
C GLN A 29 -4.84 5.78 -0.21
N PHE A 30 -4.84 5.16 -1.40
CA PHE A 30 -5.64 3.97 -1.67
C PHE A 30 -5.29 2.82 -0.71
N GLU A 31 -3.99 2.54 -0.55
CA GLU A 31 -3.51 1.52 0.38
C GLU A 31 -3.94 1.80 1.83
N ALA A 32 -3.81 3.06 2.27
CA ALA A 32 -4.23 3.45 3.62
C ALA A 32 -5.74 3.22 3.85
N LEU A 33 -6.59 3.53 2.87
CA LEU A 33 -8.03 3.25 2.96
C LEU A 33 -8.30 1.76 3.02
N LEU A 34 -7.60 0.94 2.23
CA LEU A 34 -7.78 -0.51 2.22
C LEU A 34 -7.37 -1.14 3.55
N VAL A 35 -6.22 -0.74 4.10
CA VAL A 35 -5.77 -1.17 5.44
C VAL A 35 -6.75 -0.75 6.52
N ALA A 36 -7.28 0.48 6.46
CA ALA A 36 -8.28 0.95 7.42
C ALA A 36 -9.57 0.10 7.37
N GLN A 37 -10.02 -0.25 6.16
CA GLN A 37 -11.20 -1.10 5.99
C GLN A 37 -10.94 -2.55 6.45
N LEU A 38 -9.74 -3.09 6.22
CA LEU A 38 -9.33 -4.40 6.71
C LEU A 38 -9.28 -4.45 8.25
N LEU A 39 -8.65 -3.46 8.88
CA LEU A 39 -8.60 -3.36 10.34
C LEU A 39 -10.00 -3.16 10.95
N LYS A 40 -10.88 -2.43 10.25
CA LYS A 40 -12.28 -2.27 10.65
C LYS A 40 -13.03 -3.60 10.56
N ALA A 41 -12.79 -4.40 9.53
CA ALA A 41 -13.38 -5.74 9.40
C ALA A 41 -12.87 -6.72 10.44
N ALA A 42 -11.57 -6.66 10.79
CA ALA A 42 -10.99 -7.47 11.86
C ALA A 42 -11.56 -7.12 13.25
N ARG A 43 -11.89 -5.84 13.49
CA ARG A 43 -12.44 -5.36 14.78
C ARG A 43 -13.96 -5.51 14.89
N GLY A 44 -14.68 -5.33 13.79
CA GLY A 44 -16.14 -5.33 13.75
C GLY A 44 -16.65 -6.71 13.34
N ASP A 45 -17.02 -7.52 14.33
CA ASP A 45 -17.59 -8.86 14.19
C ASP A 45 -16.85 -9.75 13.17
N ALA A 46 -15.93 -10.57 13.67
CA ALA A 46 -15.37 -11.74 12.97
C ALA A 46 -16.45 -12.69 12.38
N ALA A 47 -17.74 -12.44 12.64
CA ALA A 47 -18.87 -13.14 12.05
C ALA A 47 -19.12 -12.82 10.55
N GLY A 48 -18.53 -11.77 9.97
CA GLY A 48 -18.82 -11.34 8.59
C GLY A 48 -17.69 -11.48 7.57
N TRP A 49 -16.44 -11.45 8.01
CA TRP A 49 -15.26 -11.43 7.14
C TRP A 49 -14.43 -12.69 7.38
N LEU A 50 -14.16 -13.45 6.30
CA LEU A 50 -13.44 -14.73 6.28
C LEU A 50 -14.12 -15.95 6.95
N GLY A 51 -15.42 -15.86 7.21
CA GLY A 51 -16.26 -17.04 7.43
C GLY A 51 -16.61 -17.29 8.88
N ALA A 52 -17.81 -16.86 9.27
CA ALA A 52 -18.56 -17.54 10.32
C ALA A 52 -18.87 -18.96 9.85
N GLY A 53 -17.96 -19.88 10.11
CA GLY A 53 -18.15 -21.32 9.94
C GLY A 53 -17.28 -21.99 11.00
N GLU A 54 -17.93 -22.70 11.91
CA GLU A 54 -17.43 -23.25 13.18
C GLU A 54 -16.35 -24.36 13.04
N ASP A 55 -15.39 -24.19 12.14
CA ASP A 55 -14.29 -25.14 11.92
C ASP A 55 -13.02 -24.62 12.59
N SER A 56 -12.53 -25.35 13.60
CA SER A 56 -11.32 -24.99 14.36
C SER A 56 -10.08 -24.74 13.49
N SER A 57 -10.03 -25.30 12.27
CA SER A 57 -8.98 -25.05 11.27
C SER A 57 -9.03 -23.64 10.65
N ALA A 58 -10.22 -23.03 10.54
CA ALA A 58 -10.39 -21.67 10.04
C ALA A 58 -9.80 -20.64 11.01
N ASN A 59 -9.88 -20.92 12.32
CA ASN A 59 -9.29 -20.07 13.35
C ASN A 59 -7.75 -20.02 13.26
N SER A 60 -7.09 -21.17 13.10
CA SER A 60 -5.63 -21.22 12.94
C SER A 60 -5.14 -20.60 11.63
N ALA A 61 -5.91 -20.72 10.54
CA ALA A 61 -5.60 -20.04 9.28
C ALA A 61 -5.73 -18.52 9.40
N LEU A 62 -6.72 -18.03 10.16
CA LEU A 62 -6.89 -16.61 10.49
C LEU A 62 -5.73 -16.08 11.33
N GLU A 63 -5.36 -16.79 12.41
CA GLU A 63 -4.22 -16.41 13.27
C GLU A 63 -2.93 -16.28 12.45
N LEU A 64 -2.64 -17.24 11.58
CA LEU A 64 -1.48 -17.16 10.68
C LEU A 64 -1.59 -15.99 9.69
N ALA A 65 -2.77 -15.73 9.14
CA ALA A 65 -2.99 -14.59 8.23
C ALA A 65 -2.79 -13.25 8.95
N GLU A 66 -3.24 -13.13 10.20
CA GLU A 66 -3.03 -11.97 11.05
C GLU A 66 -1.56 -11.75 11.38
N GLU A 67 -0.81 -12.80 11.72
CA GLU A 67 0.63 -12.72 11.95
C GLU A 67 1.39 -12.22 10.71
N GLN A 68 1.11 -12.80 9.54
CA GLN A 68 1.76 -12.38 8.30
C GLN A 68 1.38 -10.95 7.89
N LEU A 69 0.13 -10.56 8.14
CA LEU A 69 -0.32 -9.18 7.95
C LEU A 69 0.44 -8.21 8.88
N ALA A 70 0.61 -8.57 10.15
CA ALA A 70 1.34 -7.75 11.12
C ALA A 70 2.82 -7.60 10.73
N VAL A 71 3.47 -8.69 10.29
CA VAL A 71 4.86 -8.67 9.80
C VAL A 71 4.96 -7.76 8.57
N ALA A 72 4.08 -7.90 7.59
CA ALA A 72 4.08 -7.07 6.39
C ALA A 72 3.94 -5.57 6.73
N LEU A 73 3.02 -5.23 7.65
CA LEU A 73 2.83 -3.86 8.13
C LEU A 73 4.07 -3.35 8.88
N ALA A 74 4.72 -4.16 9.70
CA ALA A 74 5.92 -3.78 10.45
C ALA A 74 7.14 -3.57 9.55
N GLU A 75 7.36 -4.43 8.57
CA GLU A 75 8.52 -4.35 7.67
C GLU A 75 8.39 -3.26 6.60
N ARG A 76 7.16 -3.05 6.09
CA ARG A 76 6.93 -2.19 4.90
C ARG A 76 6.14 -0.93 5.18
N GLY A 77 5.60 -0.76 6.40
CA GLY A 77 4.72 0.34 6.75
C GLY A 77 3.37 0.30 6.00
N GLY A 78 2.99 -0.85 5.45
CA GLY A 78 1.85 -1.05 4.55
C GLY A 78 1.83 -2.45 3.93
N LEU A 79 0.94 -2.68 2.97
CA LEU A 79 0.81 -3.96 2.25
C LEU A 79 1.71 -4.06 1.01
N GLY A 80 2.32 -2.95 0.59
CA GLY A 80 3.07 -2.83 -0.66
C GLY A 80 2.19 -2.61 -1.90
N LEU A 81 0.88 -2.40 -1.73
CA LEU A 81 -0.06 -2.23 -2.83
C LEU A 81 0.21 -0.95 -3.62
N ALA A 82 0.68 0.11 -2.95
CA ALA A 82 1.03 1.35 -3.64
C ALA A 82 2.12 1.12 -4.71
N GLY A 83 3.12 0.29 -4.41
CA GLY A 83 4.19 -0.07 -5.35
C GLY A 83 3.67 -0.88 -6.53
N LEU A 84 2.79 -1.86 -6.27
CA LEU A 84 2.16 -2.68 -7.30
C LEU A 84 1.29 -1.85 -8.25
N VAL A 85 0.49 -0.92 -7.72
CA VAL A 85 -0.33 -0.01 -8.52
C VAL A 85 0.54 0.85 -9.43
N ILE A 86 1.61 1.44 -8.90
CA ILE A 86 2.54 2.28 -9.69
C ILE A 86 3.21 1.43 -10.79
N GLN A 87 3.64 0.21 -10.48
CA GLN A 87 4.23 -0.69 -11.48
C GLN A 87 3.24 -1.06 -12.58
N GLY A 88 1.98 -1.34 -12.25
CA GLY A 88 0.94 -1.65 -13.24
C GLY A 88 0.60 -0.46 -14.13
N LEU A 89 0.63 0.76 -13.60
CA LEU A 89 0.43 1.98 -14.37
C LEU A 89 1.60 2.29 -15.32
N LYS A 90 2.83 1.87 -14.98
CA LYS A 90 4.02 2.01 -15.84
C LYS A 90 4.07 0.99 -16.99
N GLN A 91 3.28 -0.07 -16.93
CA GLN A 91 3.22 -1.12 -17.96
C GLN A 91 2.12 -0.88 -19.01
N LYS A 92 1.42 0.27 -18.95
CA LYS A 92 0.49 0.75 -19.98
C LYS A 92 1.13 1.88 -20.78
#